data_AF-A0A352A2F8-F1
#
_entry.id   AF-A0A352A2F8-F1
#
_cell.length_a   1.000
_cell.length_b   1.000
_cell.length_c   1.000
_cell.angle_alpha   90.00
_cell.angle_beta   90.00
_cell.angle_gamma   90.00
#
_symmetry.space_group_name_H-M   'P 1'
#
loop_
_entity.id
_entity.type
_entity.pdbx_description
1 polymer ?
#
loop_
_entity_poly.entity_id
_entity_poly.type
_entity_poly.pdbx_seq_one_letter_code
_entity_poly.pdbx_strand_id
1 'polypeptide(L)'
;MKPIKIVISAFGSYADKTEISFEEVNSGIFLIAGDTGSGKTTIFDAITYALYEQTSGGVRDGNMMRSQFAVEDTLTYVELTFIYFALIIKGKFNIG
;
A
#
# COMPACT_ATOMS: atom_id res chain seq x y z
N MET A 1 -15.00 6.45 -0.79
CA MET A 1 -14.28 5.18 -0.99
C MET A 1 -14.02 4.56 0.38
N LYS A 2 -14.17 3.25 0.54
CA LYS A 2 -13.82 2.52 1.79
C LYS A 2 -12.80 1.42 1.45
N PRO A 3 -11.58 1.42 2.02
CA PRO A 3 -10.63 0.34 1.78
C PRO A 3 -11.13 -0.97 2.41
N ILE A 4 -10.92 -2.09 1.72
CA ILE A 4 -11.19 -3.45 2.21
C ILE A 4 -9.88 -4.13 2.55
N LYS A 5 -8.90 -4.09 1.63
CA LYS A 5 -7.63 -4.78 1.77
C LYS A 5 -6.54 -4.05 1.00
N ILE A 6 -5.33 -4.04 1.54
CA ILE A 6 -4.13 -3.70 0.78
C ILE A 6 -3.12 -4.84 0.83
N VAL A 7 -2.47 -5.12 -0.30
CA VAL A 7 -1.31 -5.99 -0.40
C VAL A 7 -0.13 -5.15 -0.88
N ILE A 8 0.99 -5.25 -0.17
CA ILE A 8 2.21 -4.50 -0.42
C ILE A 8 3.34 -5.52 -0.62
N SER A 9 4.13 -5.39 -1.69
CA SER A 9 5.27 -6.27 -1.97
C SER A 9 6.47 -5.47 -2.46
N ALA A 10 7.63 -5.69 -1.84
CA ALA A 10 8.89 -5.02 -2.14
C ALA A 10 8.78 -3.49 -2.26
N PHE A 11 7.91 -2.85 -1.46
CA PHE A 11 7.58 -1.42 -1.56
C PHE A 11 7.84 -0.68 -0.25
N GLY A 12 8.68 0.35 -0.31
CA GLY A 12 9.12 1.18 0.81
C GLY A 12 9.72 0.34 1.94
N SER A 13 9.12 0.39 3.12
CA SER A 13 9.59 -0.37 4.29
C SER A 13 9.18 -1.85 4.26
N TYR A 14 8.35 -2.28 3.29
CA TYR A 14 7.87 -3.66 3.18
C TYR A 14 8.71 -4.42 2.15
N ALA A 15 9.71 -5.18 2.63
CA ALA A 15 10.55 -6.04 1.79
C ALA A 15 9.75 -7.20 1.18
N ASP A 16 8.93 -7.84 2.01
CA ASP A 16 8.15 -9.02 1.67
C ASP A 16 6.68 -8.68 1.41
N LYS A 17 5.96 -9.65 0.83
CA LYS A 17 4.53 -9.55 0.65
C LYS A 17 3.82 -9.47 2.00
N THR A 18 3.16 -8.34 2.25
CA THR A 18 2.35 -8.09 3.44
C THR A 18 0.90 -7.81 3.03
N GLU A 19 -0.05 -8.42 3.71
CA GLU A 19 -1.48 -8.19 3.53
C GLU A 19 -2.08 -7.54 4.77
N ILE A 20 -2.83 -6.45 4.59
CA ILE A 20 -3.52 -5.73 5.68
C ILE A 20 -5.01 -5.70 5.32
N SER A 21 -5.84 -6.29 6.20
CA SER A 21 -7.29 -6.26 6.09
C SER A 21 -7.86 -5.09 6.89
N PHE A 22 -8.80 -4.36 6.27
CA PHE A 22 -9.60 -3.31 6.90
C PHE A 22 -11.04 -3.76 7.15
N GLU A 23 -11.39 -5.00 6.83
CA GLU A 23 -12.74 -5.54 6.98
C GLU A 23 -13.22 -5.55 8.44
N GLU A 24 -12.30 -5.75 9.37
CA GLU A 24 -12.59 -5.81 10.82
C GLU A 24 -12.83 -4.43 11.46
N VAL A 25 -12.61 -3.35 10.72
CA VAL A 25 -12.82 -1.97 11.22
C VAL A 25 -14.30 -1.59 11.10
N ASN A 26 -15.04 -1.79 12.20
CA ASN A 26 -16.47 -1.51 12.27
C ASN A 26 -16.82 -0.06 12.64
N SER A 27 -15.91 0.67 13.29
CA SER A 27 -16.16 1.99 13.89
C SER A 27 -15.85 3.18 13.00
N GLY A 28 -15.52 2.99 11.72
CA GLY A 28 -15.16 4.07 10.78
C GLY A 28 -13.83 4.78 11.06
N ILE A 29 -13.20 4.49 12.20
CA ILE A 29 -11.89 5.01 12.63
C ILE A 29 -11.04 3.82 13.07
N PHE A 30 -9.78 3.82 12.65
CA PHE A 30 -8.74 2.86 13.05
C PHE A 30 -7.40 3.57 13.26
N LEU A 31 -6.50 2.93 14.00
CA LEU A 31 -5.17 3.44 14.30
C LEU A 31 -4.10 2.56 13.66
N ILE A 32 -3.19 3.17 12.91
CA ILE A 32 -1.94 2.53 12.48
C ILE A 32 -0.84 3.01 13.44
N ALA A 33 -0.34 2.12 14.30
CA ALA A 33 0.67 2.43 15.32
C ALA A 33 1.93 1.56 15.15
N GLY A 34 3.04 2.03 15.71
CA GLY A 34 4.35 1.36 15.66
C GLY A 34 5.50 2.37 15.72
N ASP A 35 6.72 1.87 15.83
CA ASP A 35 7.94 2.69 15.99
C ASP A 35 8.32 3.48 14.73
N THR A 36 9.13 4.52 14.87
CA THR A 36 9.69 5.25 13.73
C THR A 36 10.43 4.29 12.80
N GLY A 37 10.14 4.37 11.49
CA GLY A 37 10.69 3.45 10.49
C GLY A 37 9.90 2.15 10.28
N SER A 38 8.85 1.88 11.07
CA SER A 38 8.05 0.64 10.95
C SER A 38 7.16 0.54 9.71
N GLY A 39 7.24 1.48 8.76
CA GLY A 39 6.44 1.44 7.53
C GLY A 39 5.02 2.01 7.61
N LYS A 40 4.66 2.74 8.67
CA LYS A 40 3.33 3.39 8.81
C LYS A 40 3.01 4.31 7.64
N THR A 41 3.91 5.25 7.33
CA THR A 41 3.76 6.17 6.18
C THR A 41 3.73 5.40 4.86
N THR A 42 4.50 4.31 4.75
CA THR A 42 4.52 3.47 3.55
C THR A 42 3.15 2.84 3.25
N ILE A 43 2.31 2.54 4.26
CA ILE A 43 0.94 2.08 4.02
C ILE A 43 0.13 3.15 3.28
N PHE A 44 0.22 4.41 3.72
CA PHE A 44 -0.45 5.53 3.06
C PHE A 44 0.09 5.75 1.65
N ASP A 45 1.41 5.71 1.46
CA ASP A 45 2.01 5.80 0.14
C ASP A 45 1.54 4.68 -0.79
N ALA A 46 1.42 3.46 -0.30
CA ALA A 46 0.95 2.32 -1.08
C ALA A 46 -0.52 2.48 -1.50
N ILE A 47 -1.38 3.02 -0.62
CA ILE A 47 -2.77 3.36 -0.96
C ILE A 47 -2.82 4.46 -2.02
N THR A 48 -2.07 5.56 -1.83
CA THR A 48 -2.02 6.66 -2.80
C THR A 48 -1.51 6.17 -4.15
N TYR A 49 -0.45 5.36 -4.16
CA TYR A 49 0.13 4.83 -5.38
C TYR A 49 -0.84 3.87 -6.10
N ALA A 50 -1.54 3.00 -5.37
CA ALA A 50 -2.55 2.12 -5.94
C ALA A 50 -3.80 2.85 -6.47
N LEU A 51 -3.98 4.13 -6.17
CA LEU A 51 -5.11 4.93 -6.66
C LEU A 51 -4.70 5.90 -7.77
N TYR A 52 -3.47 6.40 -7.73
CA TYR A 52 -3.05 7.56 -8.52
C TYR A 52 -1.70 7.39 -9.20
N GLU A 53 -1.01 6.26 -9.02
CA GLU A 53 0.37 6.01 -9.49
C GLU A 53 1.36 7.09 -9.01
N GLN A 54 1.06 7.71 -7.87
CA GLN A 54 1.85 8.77 -7.25
C GLN A 54 2.02 8.50 -5.75
N THR A 55 3.13 8.98 -5.18
CA THR A 55 3.36 8.93 -3.73
C THR A 55 2.70 10.11 -3.02
N SER A 56 2.39 9.97 -1.74
CA SER A 56 1.62 10.99 -0.99
C SER A 56 2.32 12.36 -0.89
N GLY A 57 3.65 12.40 -1.11
CA GLY A 57 4.46 13.62 -1.14
C GLY A 57 4.74 14.20 -2.52
N GLY A 58 4.32 13.58 -3.63
CA GLY A 58 4.46 14.11 -5.00
C GLY A 58 5.89 14.19 -5.58
N VAL A 59 6.93 13.84 -4.81
CA VAL A 59 8.35 13.96 -5.23
C VAL A 59 8.96 12.63 -5.67
N ARG A 60 8.39 11.48 -5.29
CA ARG A 60 8.98 10.16 -5.57
C ARG A 60 8.27 9.47 -6.72
N ASP A 61 9.06 9.13 -7.74
CA ASP A 61 8.68 8.25 -8.84
C ASP A 61 8.52 6.81 -8.33
N GLY A 62 7.64 6.00 -8.93
CA GLY A 62 7.33 4.65 -8.46
C GLY A 62 8.58 3.78 -8.24
N ASN A 63 9.57 3.93 -9.10
CA ASN A 63 10.83 3.19 -9.06
C ASN A 63 11.69 3.52 -7.83
N MET A 64 11.54 4.73 -7.27
CA MET A 64 12.20 5.12 -6.01
C MET A 64 11.56 4.45 -4.79
N MET A 65 10.40 3.81 -4.96
CA MET A 65 9.68 3.16 -3.87
C MET A 65 9.96 1.66 -3.78
N ARG A 66 10.80 1.07 -4.64
CA ARG A 66 11.27 -0.30 -4.41
C ARG A 66 12.00 -0.37 -3.06
N SER A 67 11.65 -1.36 -2.24
CA SER A 67 12.29 -1.58 -0.95
C SER A 67 13.74 -2.00 -1.14
N GLN A 68 14.65 -1.32 -0.44
CA GLN A 68 16.07 -1.67 -0.43
C GLN A 68 16.35 -2.98 0.30
N PHE A 69 15.39 -3.47 1.09
CA PHE A 69 15.50 -4.72 1.85
C PHE A 69 14.89 -5.91 1.11
N ALA A 70 14.29 -5.70 -0.06
CA ALA A 70 13.70 -6.78 -0.86
C ALA A 70 14.77 -7.58 -1.60
N VAL A 71 14.58 -8.89 -1.69
CA VAL A 71 15.36 -9.78 -2.57
C VAL A 71 15.16 -9.33 -4.02
N GLU A 72 16.21 -9.41 -4.84
CA GLU A 72 16.26 -8.90 -6.22
C GLU A 72 15.08 -9.38 -7.07
N ASP A 73 14.73 -10.66 -6.97
CA ASP A 73 13.64 -11.27 -7.75
C ASP A 73 12.22 -11.03 -7.17
N THR A 74 12.10 -10.38 -6.00
CA THR A 74 10.79 -10.08 -5.43
C THR A 74 10.12 -8.98 -6.25
N LEU A 75 8.95 -9.28 -6.83
CA LEU A 75 8.17 -8.32 -7.60
C LEU A 75 7.71 -7.15 -6.72
N THR A 76 8.00 -5.92 -7.18
CA THR A 76 7.48 -4.70 -6.55
C THR A 76 6.06 -4.44 -7.04
N TYR A 77 5.09 -4.43 -6.12
CA TYR A 77 3.73 -4.04 -6.46
C TYR A 77 2.92 -3.61 -5.24
N VAL A 78 1.84 -2.89 -5.52
CA VAL A 78 0.78 -2.62 -4.55
C VAL A 78 -0.57 -3.05 -5.15
N GLU A 79 -1.43 -3.62 -4.33
CA GLU A 79 -2.77 -4.02 -4.71
C GLU A 79 -3.78 -3.50 -3.69
N LEU A 80 -4.75 -2.70 -4.13
CA LEU A 80 -5.79 -2.15 -3.28
C LEU A 80 -7.15 -2.69 -3.71
N THR A 81 -7.90 -3.20 -2.73
CA THR A 81 -9.31 -3.53 -2.87
C THR A 81 -10.13 -2.55 -2.04
N PHE A 82 -11.13 -1.91 -2.64
CA PHE A 82 -11.96 -0.90 -1.98
C PHE A 82 -13.39 -0.86 -2.53
N ILE A 83 -14.30 -0.29 -1.74
CA ILE A 83 -15.69 -0.05 -2.14
C ILE A 83 -15.86 1.40 -2.61
N TYR A 84 -16.51 1.57 -3.75
CA TYR A 84 -16.92 2.86 -4.32
C TYR A 84 -18.31 2.73 -4.94
N PHE A 85 -19.27 3.56 -4.48
CA PHE A 85 -20.68 3.49 -4.91
C PHE A 85 -21.24 2.06 -5.00
N ALA A 86 -21.08 1.28 -3.93
CA ALA A 86 -21.49 -0.13 -3.81
C ALA A 86 -20.76 -1.15 -4.72
N LEU A 87 -19.81 -0.72 -5.55
CA LEU A 87 -18.95 -1.61 -6.32
C LEU A 87 -17.67 -1.93 -5.53
N ILE A 88 -17.26 -3.19 -5.56
CA ILE A 88 -15.93 -3.61 -5.12
C ILE A 88 -14.97 -3.46 -6.30
N ILE A 89 -13.97 -2.62 -6.13
CA ILE A 89 -12.93 -2.32 -7.11
C ILE A 89 -11.62 -2.90 -6.60
N LYS A 90 -10.89 -3.56 -7.50
CA LYS A 90 -9.58 -4.14 -7.24
C LYS A 90 -8.60 -3.63 -8.29
N GLY A 91 -7.52 -3.01 -7.85
CA GLY A 91 -6.41 -2.57 -8.70
C GLY A 91 -5.09 -3.13 -8.21
N LYS A 92 -4.26 -3.65 -9.11
CA LYS A 92 -2.88 -4.07 -8.85
C LYS A 92 -1.95 -3.28 -9.77
N PHE A 93 -0.95 -2.64 -9.17
CA PHE A 93 0.01 -1.79 -9.86
C PHE A 93 1.40 -2.36 -9.62
N ASN A 94 2.02 -2.83 -10.70
CA ASN A 94 3.40 -3.28 -10.67
C ASN A 94 4.31 -2.07 -10.85
N ILE A 95 5.42 -2.07 -10.13
CA ILE A 95 6.43 -1.03 -10.18
C ILE A 95 7.67 -1.67 -10.77
N GLY A 96 8.14 -1.14 -11.90
CA GLY A 96 9.21 -1.70 -12.73
C GLY A 96 10.54 -1.02 -12.51
#